data_AF-A0A7V9J845-F1
#
_entry.id   AF-A0A7V9J845-F1
#
_cell.length_a   1.000
_cell.length_b   1.000
_cell.length_c   1.000
_cell.angle_alpha   90.00
_cell.angle_beta   90.00
_cell.angle_gamma   90.00
#
_symmetry.space_group_name_H-M   'P 1'
#
loop_
_entity.id
_entity.type
_entity.pdbx_description
1 polymer ?
#
loop_
_entity_poly.entity_id
_entity_poly.type
_entity_poly.pdbx_seq_one_letter_code
_entity_poly.pdbx_strand_id
1 'polypeptide(L)'
;MVFNDLLMQFQADLLGVPVIRPTVAETTSLGAAYAVGLAVGFRKKVEDLRANWGKDKEWKPSIKSAERDKKYTGWKKAVTRSFKWVDSAGLRSVRTLFWHPVSRAYQ
;
A
#
# COMPACT_ATOMS: atom_id res chain seq x y z
N MET A 1 -1.12 11.44 -1.67
CA MET A 1 0.12 10.62 -1.74
C MET A 1 0.57 10.35 -3.19
N VAL A 2 -0.31 9.92 -4.10
CA VAL A 2 0.04 9.58 -5.50
C VAL A 2 0.16 10.78 -6.48
N PHE A 3 0.19 12.01 -5.97
CA PHE A 3 0.42 13.22 -6.77
C PHE A 3 1.91 13.54 -6.97
N ASN A 4 2.81 12.83 -6.28
CA ASN A 4 4.25 13.01 -6.46
C ASN A 4 4.72 12.23 -7.70
N ASP A 5 4.88 12.94 -8.81
CA ASP A 5 5.26 12.36 -10.10
C ASP A 5 6.63 11.65 -10.07
N LEU A 6 7.60 12.18 -9.32
CA LEU A 6 8.92 11.57 -9.17
C LEU A 6 8.82 10.20 -8.48
N LEU A 7 8.05 10.13 -7.40
CA LEU A 7 7.83 8.89 -6.66
C LEU A 7 7.11 7.85 -7.54
N MET A 8 6.11 8.27 -8.31
CA MET A 8 5.34 7.36 -9.18
C MET A 8 6.19 6.83 -10.34
N GLN A 9 7.02 7.67 -10.96
CA GLN A 9 7.97 7.20 -11.98
C GLN A 9 8.99 6.23 -11.38
N PHE A 10 9.56 6.57 -10.22
CA PHE A 10 10.51 5.70 -9.52
C PHE A 10 9.89 4.34 -9.16
N GLN A 11 8.62 4.31 -8.76
CA GLN A 11 7.89 3.07 -8.48
C GLN A 11 7.73 2.21 -9.75
N ALA A 12 7.37 2.82 -10.88
CA ALA A 12 7.25 2.11 -12.16
C ALA A 12 8.61 1.55 -12.62
N ASP A 13 9.66 2.37 -12.51
CA ASP A 13 11.04 1.99 -12.82
C ASP A 13 11.53 0.82 -11.96
N LEU A 14 11.27 0.85 -10.64
CA LEU A 14 11.69 -0.21 -9.74
C LEU A 14 10.90 -1.51 -9.90
N LEU A 15 9.59 -1.44 -10.16
CA LEU A 15 8.78 -2.64 -10.35
C LEU A 15 8.92 -3.23 -11.76
N GLY A 16 9.31 -2.43 -12.75
CA GLY A 16 9.34 -2.85 -14.15
C GLY A 16 7.97 -3.10 -14.76
N VAL A 17 6.91 -2.49 -14.20
CA VAL A 17 5.53 -2.55 -14.73
C VAL A 17 4.91 -1.15 -14.73
N PRO A 18 3.88 -0.89 -15.55
CA PRO A 18 3.18 0.38 -15.53
C PRO A 18 2.53 0.67 -14.16
N VAL A 19 2.63 1.91 -13.71
CA VAL A 19 1.91 2.42 -12.53
C VAL A 19 0.80 3.34 -13.04
N ILE A 20 -0.42 3.12 -12.57
CA ILE A 20 -1.60 3.86 -13.00
C ILE A 20 -2.20 4.62 -11.80
N ARG A 21 -2.45 5.93 -11.99
CA ARG A 21 -3.21 6.74 -11.04
C ARG A 21 -4.66 6.91 -11.56
N PRO A 22 -5.67 6.56 -10.74
CA PRO A 22 -7.07 6.81 -11.10
C PRO A 22 -7.40 8.31 -11.01
N THR A 23 -8.45 8.73 -11.71
CA THR A 23 -8.97 10.11 -11.65
C THR A 23 -9.50 10.48 -10.27
N VAL A 24 -10.14 9.55 -9.57
CA VAL A 24 -10.60 9.77 -8.19
C VAL A 24 -9.50 9.38 -7.22
N ALA A 25 -8.95 10.36 -6.50
CA ALA A 25 -7.87 10.14 -5.54
C ALA A 25 -8.34 9.41 -4.26
N GLU A 26 -9.53 9.74 -3.76
CA GLU A 26 -10.10 9.19 -2.52
C GLU A 26 -10.81 7.84 -2.75
N THR A 27 -10.04 6.84 -3.19
CA THR A 27 -10.57 5.51 -3.55
C THR A 27 -11.18 4.77 -2.35
N THR A 28 -10.72 5.03 -1.14
CA THR A 28 -11.27 4.45 0.09
C THR A 28 -12.72 4.88 0.31
N SER A 29 -12.97 6.19 0.31
CA SER A 29 -14.32 6.76 0.47
C SER A 29 -15.22 6.36 -0.70
N LEU A 30 -14.69 6.36 -1.92
CA LEU A 30 -15.42 5.90 -3.10
C LEU A 30 -15.83 4.42 -2.98
N GLY A 31 -14.95 3.56 -2.49
CA GLY A 31 -15.25 2.15 -2.26
C GLY A 31 -16.38 1.94 -1.26
N ALA A 32 -16.36 2.67 -0.13
CA ALA A 32 -17.45 2.64 0.84
C ALA A 32 -18.77 3.12 0.23
N ALA A 33 -18.75 4.21 -0.53
CA ALA A 33 -19.92 4.74 -1.23
C ALA A 33 -20.49 3.74 -2.25
N TYR A 34 -19.63 3.03 -2.99
CA TYR A 34 -20.05 1.97 -3.90
C TYR A 34 -20.70 0.79 -3.18
N ALA A 35 -20.14 0.35 -2.05
CA ALA A 35 -20.71 -0.74 -1.26
C ALA A 35 -22.12 -0.39 -0.74
N VAL A 36 -22.28 0.80 -0.15
CA VAL A 36 -23.60 1.29 0.31
C VAL A 36 -24.55 1.47 -0.87
N GLY A 37 -24.08 2.08 -1.97
CA GLY A 37 -24.90 2.33 -3.15
C GLY A 37 -25.46 1.08 -3.82
N LEU A 38 -24.71 -0.03 -3.79
CA LEU A 38 -25.23 -1.33 -4.23
C LEU A 38 -26.26 -1.90 -3.24
N ALA A 39 -25.98 -1.83 -1.94
CA ALA A 39 -26.86 -2.38 -0.90
C ALA A 39 -28.25 -1.70 -0.87
N VAL A 40 -28.32 -0.40 -1.14
CA VAL A 40 -29.59 0.37 -1.15
C VAL A 40 -30.22 0.49 -2.54
N GLY A 41 -29.68 -0.17 -3.56
CA GLY A 41 -30.21 -0.15 -4.92
C GLY A 41 -30.00 1.15 -5.71
N PHE A 42 -29.16 2.06 -5.21
CA PHE A 42 -28.78 3.28 -5.93
C PHE A 42 -27.93 2.96 -7.19
N ARG A 43 -27.15 1.88 -7.15
CA ARG A 43 -26.50 1.25 -8.30
C ARG A 43 -27.07 -0.16 -8.47
N LYS A 44 -27.34 -0.58 -9.71
CA LYS A 44 -28.08 -1.82 -9.98
C LYS A 44 -27.17 -3.05 -10.01
N LYS A 45 -25.92 -2.89 -10.44
CA LYS A 45 -24.95 -3.99 -10.55
C LYS A 45 -23.51 -3.49 -10.47
N VAL A 46 -22.58 -4.41 -10.22
CA VAL A 46 -21.15 -4.11 -10.07
C VAL A 46 -20.55 -3.56 -11.37
N GLU A 47 -21.07 -3.98 -12.53
CA GLU A 47 -20.63 -3.53 -13.84
C GLU A 47 -20.82 -2.01 -14.01
N ASP A 48 -21.88 -1.44 -13.41
CA ASP A 48 -22.16 -0.01 -13.44
C ASP A 48 -21.07 0.80 -12.72
N LEU A 49 -20.35 0.17 -11.78
CA LEU A 49 -19.24 0.81 -11.06
C LEU A 49 -17.99 0.91 -11.92
N ARG A 50 -17.78 -0.02 -12.85
CA ARG A 50 -16.61 -0.03 -13.75
C ARG A 50 -16.63 1.15 -14.70
N ALA A 51 -17.82 1.58 -15.12
CA ALA A 51 -18.00 2.76 -15.97
C ALA A 51 -17.53 4.07 -15.29
N ASN A 52 -17.48 4.09 -13.96
CA ASN A 52 -17.02 5.25 -13.20
C ASN A 52 -15.50 5.26 -12.98
N TRP A 53 -14.79 4.19 -13.35
CA TRP A 53 -13.34 4.16 -13.25
C TRP A 53 -12.70 4.91 -14.42
N GLY A 54 -11.86 5.88 -14.10
CA GLY A 54 -11.10 6.67 -15.07
C GLY A 54 -9.62 6.64 -14.75
N LYS A 55 -8.80 6.61 -15.80
CA LYS A 55 -7.35 6.77 -15.71
C LYS A 55 -7.01 8.25 -15.86
N ASP A 56 -6.30 8.81 -14.89
CA ASP A 56 -5.77 10.18 -14.98
C ASP A 56 -4.36 10.17 -15.56
N LYS A 57 -3.44 9.38 -14.98
CA LYS A 57 -2.06 9.30 -15.44
C LYS A 57 -1.49 7.89 -15.38
N GLU A 58 -0.54 7.61 -16.25
CA GLU A 58 0.20 6.36 -16.33
C GLU A 58 1.70 6.66 -16.45
N TRP A 59 2.52 5.97 -15.65
CA TRP A 59 3.98 5.97 -15.76
C TRP A 59 4.43 4.59 -16.22
N LYS A 60 5.24 4.56 -17.27
CA LYS A 60 5.84 3.32 -17.79
C LYS A 60 7.31 3.25 -17.32
N PRO A 61 7.85 2.04 -17.09
CA PRO A 61 9.26 1.88 -16.75
C PRO A 61 10.14 2.53 -17.83
N SER A 62 11.10 3.34 -17.39
CA SER A 62 12.00 4.12 -18.25
C SER A 62 13.46 3.70 -18.14
N ILE A 63 13.81 2.94 -17.09
CA ILE A 63 15.18 2.46 -16.84
C ILE A 63 15.40 1.03 -17.36
N LYS A 64 16.68 0.70 -17.59
CA LYS A 64 17.09 -0.68 -17.95
C LYS A 64 17.00 -1.60 -16.73
N SER A 65 16.74 -2.88 -16.97
CA SER A 65 16.71 -3.92 -15.91
C SER A 65 17.98 -3.94 -15.07
N ALA A 66 19.17 -3.80 -15.69
CA ALA A 66 20.44 -3.75 -14.98
C ALA A 66 20.52 -2.59 -13.97
N GLU A 67 19.96 -1.42 -14.29
CA GLU A 67 19.93 -0.29 -13.37
C GLU A 67 18.96 -0.54 -12.21
N ARG A 68 17.77 -1.06 -12.49
CA ARG A 68 16.79 -1.47 -11.49
C ARG A 68 17.40 -2.47 -10.50
N ASP A 69 18.07 -3.49 -11.01
CA ASP A 69 18.64 -4.58 -10.21
C ASP A 69 19.79 -4.07 -9.33
N LYS A 70 20.60 -3.12 -9.83
CA LYS A 70 21.62 -2.42 -9.04
C LYS A 70 21.00 -1.63 -7.88
N LYS A 71 19.95 -0.82 -8.15
CA LYS A 71 19.25 -0.05 -7.12
C LYS A 71 18.64 -0.97 -6.06
N TYR A 72 17.95 -2.03 -6.48
CA TYR A 72 17.30 -2.98 -5.57
C TYR A 72 18.32 -3.75 -4.72
N THR A 73 19.46 -4.13 -5.31
CA THR A 73 20.56 -4.77 -4.56
C THR A 73 21.13 -3.83 -3.50
N GLY A 74 21.34 -2.55 -3.83
CA GLY A 74 21.77 -1.53 -2.88
C GLY A 74 20.79 -1.36 -1.72
N TRP A 75 19.49 -1.31 -2.01
CA TRP A 75 18.44 -1.24 -1.00
C TRP A 75 18.44 -2.47 -0.08
N LYS A 76 18.51 -3.69 -0.64
CA LYS A 76 18.59 -4.93 0.17
C LYS A 76 19.80 -4.92 1.12
N LYS A 77 20.96 -4.43 0.64
CA LYS A 77 22.16 -4.27 1.47
C LYS A 77 21.92 -3.28 2.62
N ALA A 78 21.26 -2.16 2.36
CA ALA A 78 20.92 -1.16 3.38
C ALA A 78 19.94 -1.72 4.42
N VAL A 79 18.87 -2.40 3.99
CA VAL A 79 17.90 -3.06 4.89
C VAL A 79 18.57 -4.11 5.77
N THR A 80 19.47 -4.91 5.19
CA THR A 80 20.21 -5.91 5.96
C THR A 80 21.03 -5.27 7.09
N ARG A 81 21.58 -4.08 6.85
CA ARG A 81 22.33 -3.31 7.85
C ARG A 81 21.46 -2.64 8.91
N SER A 82 20.15 -2.46 8.67
CA SER A 82 19.24 -1.90 9.67
C SER A 82 18.70 -2.94 10.65
N PHE A 83 18.95 -4.24 10.41
CA PHE A 83 18.56 -5.30 11.33
C PHE A 83 19.45 -5.34 12.57
N LYS A 84 18.89 -5.85 13.67
CA LYS A 84 19.59 -6.02 14.97
C LYS A 84 20.17 -4.72 15.52
N TRP A 85 19.50 -3.59 15.28
CA TRP A 85 19.92 -2.29 15.81
C TRP A 85 19.77 -2.21 17.34
N VAL A 86 18.75 -2.87 17.90
CA VAL A 86 18.49 -2.89 19.34
C VAL A 86 18.83 -4.27 19.90
N ASP A 87 19.60 -4.30 20.98
CA ASP A 87 19.92 -5.53 21.70
C ASP A 87 18.73 -6.03 22.54
N SER A 88 18.54 -7.34 22.57
CA SER A 88 17.47 -8.01 23.34
C SER A 88 17.59 -7.80 24.87
N ALA A 89 18.73 -7.28 25.35
CA ALA A 89 18.96 -6.96 26.74
C ALA A 89 18.09 -5.79 27.27
N GLY A 90 17.56 -4.94 26.39
CA GLY A 90 16.66 -3.82 26.75
C GLY A 90 15.18 -4.19 26.88
N LEU A 91 14.79 -5.44 26.62
CA LEU A 91 13.39 -5.91 26.63
C LEU A 91 13.06 -6.83 27.82
N ARG A 92 13.77 -6.72 28.94
CA ARG A 92 13.32 -7.35 30.19
C ARG A 92 12.41 -6.37 30.93
N SER A 93 11.15 -6.79 31.16
CA SER A 93 10.14 -6.17 32.03
C SER A 93 9.00 -5.33 31.39
N VAL A 94 8.31 -5.83 30.36
CA VAL A 94 6.94 -5.32 30.05
C VAL A 94 5.91 -6.44 29.88
N ARG A 95 6.28 -7.71 30.12
CA ARG A 95 5.38 -8.85 29.86
C ARG A 95 4.33 -9.11 30.96
N THR A 96 4.28 -8.32 32.03
CA THR A 96 3.41 -8.56 33.19
C THR A 96 2.29 -7.53 33.40
N LEU A 97 2.20 -6.44 32.63
CA LEU A 97 1.30 -5.32 33.01
C LEU A 97 0.12 -5.03 32.08
N PHE A 98 -0.02 -5.67 30.91
CA PHE A 98 -1.06 -5.25 29.94
C PHE A 98 -2.00 -6.33 29.39
N TRP A 99 -1.82 -7.61 29.74
CA TRP A 99 -2.56 -8.71 29.08
C TRP A 99 -3.35 -9.60 30.06
N HIS A 100 -4.25 -9.02 30.86
CA HIS A 100 -5.16 -9.80 31.73
C HIS A 100 -6.68 -9.52 31.62
N PRO A 101 -7.24 -8.46 30.99
CA PRO A 101 -8.70 -8.29 31.01
C PRO A 101 -9.46 -8.51 29.68
N VAL A 102 -8.87 -9.06 28.60
CA VAL A 102 -9.64 -9.30 27.34
C VAL A 102 -10.02 -10.76 27.08
N SER A 103 -9.63 -11.70 27.95
CA SER A 103 -9.99 -13.13 27.78
C SER A 103 -11.31 -13.54 28.44
N ARG A 104 -12.07 -12.63 29.07
CA ARG A 104 -13.35 -12.93 29.73
C ARG A 104 -14.62 -12.55 28.94
N ALA A 105 -14.50 -12.10 27.71
CA ALA A 105 -15.66 -11.73 26.88
C ALA A 105 -16.15 -12.85 25.93
N TYR A 106 -15.57 -14.04 26.00
CA TYR A 106 -15.98 -15.21 25.22
C TYR A 106 -16.05 -16.48 26.08
N GLN A 107 -16.85 -16.39 27.15
CA GLN A 107 -17.47 -17.54 27.82
C GLN A 107 -18.92 -17.18 28.13
#